data_AF-A0A6I7PX03-F1
#
_entry.id   AF-A0A6I7PX03-F1
#
_cell.length_a   1.000
_cell.length_b   1.000
_cell.length_c   1.000
_cell.angle_alpha   90.00
_cell.angle_beta   90.00
_cell.angle_gamma   90.00
#
_symmetry.space_group_name_H-M   'P 1'
#
loop_
_entity.id
_entity.type
_entity.pdbx_description
1 polymer ?
#
loop_
_entity_poly.entity_id
_entity_poly.type
_entity_poly.pdbx_seq_one_letter_code
_entity_poly.pdbx_strand_id
1 'polypeptide(L)'
;MINRNDEASMKRTALNNREDEYSGFLDTNGFLIDPVLWHAHLANRMAWRLGVGDLAVAHWRVIERLRTGWLAEGNLPLQRHICRELALGSGCVDKLFGGLVEAWKVAGLPDPGEEARVYMENMEPDDTITG
;
A
#
# COMPACT_ATOMS: atom_id res chain seq x y z
N MET A 1 26.80 14.88 -33.60
CA MET A 1 26.50 13.47 -33.25
C MET A 1 26.32 13.43 -31.75
N ILE A 2 25.08 13.30 -31.26
CA ILE A 2 24.81 13.16 -29.81
C ILE A 2 25.13 11.71 -29.44
N ASN A 3 25.91 11.49 -28.38
CA ASN A 3 26.45 10.19 -28.04
C ASN A 3 25.36 9.32 -27.37
N ARG A 4 25.29 8.00 -27.68
CA ARG A 4 24.29 7.10 -27.05
C ARG A 4 24.42 7.03 -25.51
N ASN A 5 25.59 7.36 -24.99
CA ASN A 5 25.84 7.43 -23.55
C ASN A 5 25.21 8.67 -22.88
N ASP A 6 24.96 9.74 -23.64
CA ASP A 6 24.34 10.97 -23.12
C ASP A 6 22.83 10.77 -22.92
N GLU A 7 22.16 10.02 -23.81
CA GLU A 7 20.73 9.67 -23.67
C GLU A 7 20.47 8.75 -22.47
N ALA A 8 21.34 7.77 -22.22
CA ALA A 8 21.19 6.84 -21.10
C ALA A 8 21.40 7.52 -19.74
N SER A 9 22.32 8.49 -19.67
CA SER A 9 22.56 9.31 -18.49
C SER A 9 21.36 10.23 -18.21
N MET A 10 20.82 10.90 -19.24
CA MET A 10 19.68 11.81 -19.10
C MET A 10 18.38 11.07 -18.72
N LYS A 11 18.18 9.84 -19.23
CA LYS A 11 17.07 8.97 -18.82
C LYS A 11 17.20 8.49 -17.37
N ARG A 12 18.41 8.17 -16.90
CA ARG A 12 18.66 7.80 -15.49
C ARG A 12 18.43 8.97 -14.55
N THR A 13 18.90 10.18 -14.89
CA THR A 13 18.66 11.38 -14.09
C THR A 13 17.18 11.77 -14.04
N ALA A 14 16.44 11.64 -15.14
CA ALA A 14 15.00 11.91 -15.18
C ALA A 14 14.14 10.86 -14.45
N LEU A 15 14.61 9.61 -14.35
CA LEU A 15 13.94 8.55 -13.57
C LEU A 15 14.21 8.73 -12.07
N ASN A 16 15.45 9.00 -11.67
CA ASN A 16 15.80 9.28 -10.27
C ASN A 16 15.06 10.52 -9.73
N ASN A 17 14.93 11.59 -10.54
CA ASN A 17 14.21 12.80 -10.13
C ASN A 17 12.70 12.60 -9.90
N ARG A 18 12.09 11.51 -10.38
CA ARG A 18 10.66 11.21 -10.11
C ARG A 18 10.45 10.40 -8.84
N GLU A 19 11.48 9.73 -8.33
CA GLU A 19 11.42 8.91 -7.10
C GLU A 19 11.50 9.76 -5.83
N ASP A 20 12.18 10.90 -5.89
CA ASP A 20 12.40 11.78 -4.74
C ASP A 20 11.21 12.69 -4.41
N GLU A 21 10.31 12.95 -5.36
CA GLU A 21 9.22 13.94 -5.19
C GLU A 21 8.28 13.61 -4.02
N TYR A 22 8.16 12.33 -3.65
CA TYR A 22 7.22 11.88 -2.62
C TYR A 22 7.91 11.41 -1.32
N SER A 23 9.25 11.39 -1.27
CA SER A 23 9.96 10.96 -0.05
C SER A 23 9.72 11.87 1.14
N GLY A 24 9.34 13.14 0.91
CA GLY A 24 9.01 14.08 1.97
C GLY A 24 7.62 13.90 2.59
N PHE A 25 6.77 13.05 2.01
CA PHE A 25 5.41 12.81 2.51
C PHE A 25 5.31 11.57 3.39
N LEU A 26 6.36 10.75 3.44
CA LEU A 26 6.39 9.53 4.22
C LEU A 26 7.14 9.73 5.54
N ASP A 27 6.70 9.04 6.58
CA ASP A 27 7.44 8.97 7.85
C ASP A 27 8.59 7.95 7.80
N THR A 28 9.26 7.75 8.93
CA THR A 28 10.39 6.82 9.05
C THR A 28 10.01 5.36 8.83
N ASN A 29 8.73 5.01 9.02
CA ASN A 29 8.19 3.67 8.83
C ASN A 29 7.60 3.49 7.41
N GLY A 30 7.59 4.55 6.60
CA GLY A 30 7.09 4.56 5.24
C GLY A 30 5.57 4.71 5.14
N PHE A 31 4.89 5.25 6.16
CA PHE A 31 3.47 5.62 6.09
C PHE A 31 3.30 7.06 5.64
N LEU A 32 2.15 7.37 5.03
CA LEU A 32 1.85 8.71 4.57
C LEU A 32 1.53 9.63 5.76
N ILE A 33 2.27 10.72 5.92
CA ILE A 33 2.09 11.67 7.03
C ILE A 33 0.73 12.37 6.95
N ASP A 34 0.35 12.83 5.75
CA ASP A 34 -0.92 13.51 5.51
C ASP A 34 -1.79 12.72 4.52
N PRO A 35 -2.88 12.08 4.97
CA PRO A 35 -3.79 11.31 4.11
C PRO A 35 -4.47 12.12 2.99
N VAL A 36 -4.49 13.45 3.08
CA VAL A 36 -5.03 14.35 2.05
C VAL A 36 -4.14 14.38 0.80
N LEU A 37 -2.84 14.12 0.94
CA LEU A 37 -1.90 14.04 -0.18
C LEU A 37 -2.08 12.76 -1.01
N TRP A 38 -2.91 11.83 -0.55
CA TRP A 38 -3.13 10.57 -1.25
C TRP A 38 -3.94 10.76 -2.53
N HIS A 39 -3.46 10.15 -3.61
CA HIS A 39 -4.16 10.04 -4.89
C HIS A 39 -3.76 8.75 -5.61
N ALA A 40 -4.50 8.38 -6.65
CA ALA A 40 -4.30 7.10 -7.36
C ALA A 40 -2.88 6.90 -7.91
N HIS A 41 -2.23 7.96 -8.41
CA HIS A 41 -0.83 7.87 -8.86
C HIS A 41 0.13 7.54 -7.71
N LEU A 42 -0.04 8.12 -6.52
CA LEU A 42 0.78 7.81 -5.34
C LEU A 42 0.55 6.37 -4.89
N ALA A 43 -0.70 5.90 -4.88
CA ALA A 43 -1.03 4.52 -4.52
C ALA A 43 -0.30 3.51 -5.43
N ASN A 44 -0.32 3.70 -6.75
CA ASN A 44 0.41 2.85 -7.69
C ASN A 44 1.93 2.87 -7.43
N ARG A 45 2.50 4.04 -7.17
CA ARG A 45 3.94 4.17 -6.87
C ARG A 45 4.32 3.42 -5.59
N MET A 46 3.49 3.54 -4.53
CA MET A 46 3.69 2.80 -3.29
C MET A 46 3.56 1.29 -3.51
N ALA A 47 2.58 0.85 -4.29
CA ALA A 47 2.40 -0.56 -4.63
C ALA A 47 3.63 -1.16 -5.32
N TRP A 48 4.20 -0.45 -6.30
CA TRP A 48 5.45 -0.87 -6.94
C TRP A 48 6.64 -0.86 -5.96
N ARG A 49 6.77 0.15 -5.10
CA ARG A 49 7.84 0.24 -4.10
C ARG A 49 7.80 -0.91 -3.07
N LEU A 50 6.59 -1.36 -2.72
CA LEU A 50 6.36 -2.43 -1.75
C LEU A 50 6.36 -3.83 -2.38
N GLY A 51 6.57 -3.95 -3.69
CA GLY A 51 6.59 -5.24 -4.39
C GLY A 51 5.21 -5.81 -4.73
N VAL A 52 4.14 -5.03 -4.59
CA VAL A 52 2.76 -5.40 -4.97
C VAL A 52 2.57 -5.39 -6.48
N GLY A 53 3.16 -4.41 -7.18
CA GLY A 53 3.00 -4.21 -8.62
C GLY A 53 1.76 -3.40 -8.98
N ASP A 54 1.11 -3.75 -10.10
CA ASP A 54 -0.04 -2.99 -10.62
C ASP A 54 -1.33 -3.24 -9.83
N LEU A 55 -2.01 -2.15 -9.48
CA LEU A 55 -3.26 -2.20 -8.73
C LEU A 55 -4.44 -2.54 -9.65
N ALA A 56 -4.82 -3.81 -9.69
CA ALA A 56 -6.06 -4.28 -10.30
C ALA A 56 -7.33 -3.89 -9.50
N VAL A 57 -8.52 -4.11 -10.08
CA VAL A 57 -9.82 -3.77 -9.47
C VAL A 57 -9.98 -4.27 -8.03
N ALA A 58 -9.55 -5.50 -7.73
CA ALA A 58 -9.64 -6.06 -6.38
C ALA A 58 -8.81 -5.26 -5.35
N HIS A 59 -7.62 -4.77 -5.74
CA HIS A 59 -6.80 -3.92 -4.89
C HIS A 59 -7.52 -2.61 -4.56
N TRP A 60 -8.10 -1.95 -5.58
CA TRP A 60 -8.81 -0.69 -5.38
C TRP A 60 -10.00 -0.83 -4.41
N ARG A 61 -10.73 -1.96 -4.48
CA ARG A 61 -11.82 -2.24 -3.54
C ARG A 61 -11.34 -2.38 -2.09
N VAL A 62 -10.20 -3.04 -1.87
CA VAL A 62 -9.59 -3.15 -0.54
C VAL A 62 -9.09 -1.79 -0.05
N ILE A 63 -8.39 -1.03 -0.90
CA ILE A 63 -7.88 0.31 -0.60
C ILE A 63 -9.03 1.24 -0.17
N GLU A 64 -10.10 1.29 -0.94
CA GLU A 64 -11.27 2.11 -0.63
C GLU A 64 -11.88 1.70 0.70
N ARG A 65 -12.05 0.39 0.93
CA ARG A 65 -12.62 -0.11 2.18
C ARG A 65 -11.79 0.25 3.42
N LEU A 66 -10.46 0.16 3.31
CA LEU A 66 -9.52 0.57 4.36
C LEU A 66 -9.63 2.08 4.62
N ARG A 67 -9.62 2.89 3.57
CA ARG A 67 -9.72 4.35 3.68
C ARG A 67 -11.02 4.78 4.33
N THR A 68 -12.16 4.23 3.90
CA THR A 68 -13.46 4.53 4.50
C THR A 68 -13.51 4.07 5.96
N GLY A 69 -13.05 2.86 6.27
CA GLY A 69 -13.07 2.33 7.64
C GLY A 69 -12.24 3.16 8.61
N TRP A 70 -11.01 3.50 8.24
CA TRP A 70 -10.14 4.28 9.12
C TRP A 70 -10.54 5.74 9.22
N LEU A 71 -10.74 6.43 8.08
CA LEU A 71 -10.96 7.88 8.08
C LEU A 71 -12.35 8.27 8.60
N ALA A 72 -13.35 7.39 8.48
CA ALA A 72 -14.70 7.67 8.99
C ALA A 72 -14.92 7.11 10.41
N GLU A 73 -14.36 5.94 10.73
CA GLU A 73 -14.72 5.21 11.96
C GLU A 73 -13.56 5.09 12.97
N GLY A 74 -12.31 5.34 12.55
CA GLY A 74 -11.11 5.15 13.38
C GLY A 74 -10.84 3.69 13.74
N ASN A 75 -11.43 2.74 13.01
CA ASN A 75 -11.36 1.32 13.34
C ASN A 75 -10.20 0.62 12.64
N LEU A 76 -9.45 -0.18 13.40
CA LEU A 76 -8.46 -1.09 12.82
C LEU A 76 -9.17 -2.24 12.08
N PRO A 77 -8.67 -2.62 10.90
CA PRO A 77 -9.29 -3.63 10.06
C PRO A 77 -9.00 -5.04 10.55
N LEU A 78 -10.00 -5.91 10.42
CA LEU A 78 -9.80 -7.36 10.47
C LEU A 78 -9.82 -7.90 9.04
N GLN A 79 -8.72 -8.52 8.60
CA GLN A 79 -8.57 -9.00 7.21
C GLN A 79 -9.75 -9.87 6.75
N ARG A 80 -10.15 -10.85 7.59
CA ARG A 80 -11.30 -11.73 7.32
C ARG A 80 -12.61 -10.97 7.05
N HIS A 81 -12.82 -9.84 7.73
CA HIS A 81 -14.02 -9.04 7.53
C HIS A 81 -13.96 -8.30 6.20
N ILE A 82 -12.80 -7.73 5.84
CA ILE A 82 -12.59 -7.08 4.54
C ILE A 82 -12.85 -8.07 3.41
N CYS A 83 -12.22 -9.25 3.46
CA CYS A 83 -12.38 -10.24 2.39
C CYS A 83 -13.83 -10.68 2.25
N ARG A 84 -14.52 -10.96 3.37
CA ARG A 84 -15.94 -11.35 3.36
C ARG A 84 -16.84 -10.23 2.84
N GLU A 85 -16.68 -9.00 3.32
CA GLU A 85 -17.48 -7.85 2.92
C GLU A 85 -17.35 -7.54 1.42
N LEU A 86 -16.13 -7.70 0.88
CA LEU A 86 -15.86 -7.50 -0.55
C LEU A 86 -16.15 -8.73 -1.41
N ALA A 87 -16.67 -9.82 -0.84
CA ALA A 87 -16.87 -11.10 -1.51
C ALA A 87 -15.60 -11.60 -2.24
N LEU A 88 -14.44 -11.44 -1.60
CA LEU A 88 -13.15 -11.96 -2.01
C LEU A 88 -12.82 -13.25 -1.22
N GLY A 89 -11.91 -14.07 -1.74
CA GLY A 89 -11.48 -15.30 -1.06
C GLY A 89 -10.77 -15.05 0.28
N SER A 90 -10.65 -16.08 1.13
CA SER A 90 -9.86 -15.99 2.37
C SER A 90 -8.41 -15.62 2.07
N GLY A 91 -7.79 -14.88 3.00
CA GLY A 91 -6.44 -14.33 2.82
C GLY A 91 -6.32 -13.38 1.61
N CYS A 92 -7.39 -12.70 1.21
CA CYS A 92 -7.36 -11.82 0.03
C CYS A 92 -6.34 -10.69 0.19
N VAL A 93 -6.18 -10.12 1.39
CA VAL A 93 -5.27 -9.00 1.61
C VAL A 93 -3.82 -9.46 1.45
N ASP A 94 -3.44 -10.59 2.04
CA ASP A 94 -2.09 -11.16 1.86
C ASP A 94 -1.81 -11.52 0.39
N LYS A 95 -2.79 -12.10 -0.31
CA LYS A 95 -2.64 -12.45 -1.73
C LYS A 95 -2.53 -11.23 -2.65
N LEU A 96 -3.20 -10.14 -2.31
CA LEU A 96 -3.23 -8.92 -3.11
C LEU A 96 -2.08 -7.98 -2.78
N PHE A 97 -1.69 -7.85 -1.51
CA PHE A 97 -0.74 -6.82 -1.06
C PHE A 97 0.53 -7.39 -0.42
N GLY A 98 0.58 -8.69 -0.13
CA GLY A 98 1.66 -9.31 0.64
C GLY A 98 1.49 -9.16 2.16
N GLY A 99 0.49 -8.41 2.61
CA GLY A 99 0.19 -8.20 4.02
C GLY A 99 -0.74 -7.01 4.27
N LEU A 100 -1.25 -6.92 5.50
CA LEU A 100 -2.13 -5.82 5.90
C LEU A 100 -1.39 -4.49 6.03
N VAL A 101 -0.13 -4.50 6.47
CA VAL A 101 0.70 -3.30 6.57
C VAL A 101 0.96 -2.69 5.19
N GLU A 102 1.25 -3.52 4.19
CA GLU A 102 1.43 -3.09 2.81
C GLU A 102 0.14 -2.50 2.25
N ALA A 103 -1.00 -3.16 2.47
CA ALA A 103 -2.30 -2.64 2.08
C ALA A 103 -2.61 -1.28 2.74
N TRP A 104 -2.26 -1.12 4.02
CA TRP A 104 -2.41 0.12 4.78
C TRP A 104 -1.58 1.27 4.20
N LYS A 105 -0.31 1.00 3.88
CA LYS A 105 0.59 1.96 3.25
C LYS A 105 0.10 2.35 1.86
N VAL A 106 -0.25 1.38 1.00
CA VAL A 106 -0.81 1.65 -0.34
C VAL A 106 -2.09 2.47 -0.26
N ALA A 107 -2.92 2.23 0.76
CA ALA A 107 -4.12 3.01 1.03
C ALA A 107 -3.85 4.45 1.49
N GLY A 108 -2.60 4.84 1.72
CA GLY A 108 -2.21 6.19 2.14
C GLY A 108 -2.71 6.55 3.52
N LEU A 109 -2.78 5.56 4.41
CA LEU A 109 -3.17 5.76 5.79
C LEU A 109 -1.93 6.08 6.63
N PRO A 110 -2.09 6.90 7.68
CA PRO A 110 -0.98 7.27 8.55
C PRO A 110 -0.57 6.07 9.40
N ASP A 111 0.59 6.17 10.06
CA ASP A 111 1.07 5.12 10.97
C ASP A 111 -0.01 4.84 12.04
N PRO A 112 -0.52 3.59 12.13
CA PRO A 112 -1.54 3.23 13.11
C PRO A 112 -1.00 3.16 14.54
N GLY A 113 0.31 3.33 14.74
CA GLY A 113 1.01 3.17 16.01
C GLY A 113 1.72 1.82 16.10
N GLU A 114 2.76 1.76 16.93
CA GLU A 114 3.61 0.56 17.07
C GLU A 114 2.81 -0.68 17.46
N GLU A 115 1.94 -0.60 18.47
CA GLU A 115 1.13 -1.72 18.93
C GLU A 115 0.20 -2.25 17.82
N ALA A 116 -0.47 -1.34 17.12
CA ALA A 116 -1.37 -1.70 16.03
C ALA A 116 -0.61 -2.30 14.85
N ARG A 117 0.56 -1.76 14.50
CA ARG A 117 1.41 -2.30 13.44
C ARG A 117 1.90 -3.71 13.78
N VAL A 118 2.40 -3.94 14.99
CA VAL A 118 2.82 -5.27 15.46
C VAL A 118 1.65 -6.25 15.42
N TYR A 119 0.42 -5.81 15.78
CA TYR A 119 -0.77 -6.63 15.63
C TYR A 119 -1.06 -7.00 14.17
N MET A 120 -0.93 -6.05 13.24
CA MET A 120 -1.14 -6.29 11.80
C MET A 120 -0.09 -7.23 11.20
N GLU A 121 1.18 -7.09 11.60
CA GLU A 121 2.31 -7.92 11.11
C GLU A 121 2.20 -9.38 11.57
N ASN A 122 1.66 -9.61 12.78
CA ASN A 122 1.47 -10.95 13.34
C ASN A 122 0.07 -11.53 13.05
N MET A 123 -0.75 -10.87 12.22
CA MET A 123 -2.03 -11.43 11.83
C MET A 123 -1.76 -12.63 10.93
N GLU A 124 -2.01 -13.83 11.45
CA GLU A 124 -1.84 -15.05 10.67
C GLU A 124 -2.73 -14.98 9.42
N PRO A 125 -2.19 -15.28 8.23
CA PRO A 125 -3.01 -15.45 7.03
C PRO A 125 -4.04 -16.53 7.34
N ASP A 126 -5.31 -16.24 7.05
CA ASP A 126 -6.46 -17.11 7.34
C ASP A 126 -6.45 -18.32 6.40
N ASP A 127 -5.46 -19.19 6.62
CA ASP A 127 -5.15 -20.42 5.88
C ASP A 127 -5.56 -21.66 6.68
N THR A 128 -5.94 -21.51 7.96
CA THR A 128 -6.36 -22.64 8.80
C THR A 128 -7.86 -22.89 8.70
N ILE A 129 -8.31 -23.28 7.51
CA ILE A 129 -9.42 -24.25 7.46
C ILE A 129 -8.83 -25.58 7.95
N THR A 130 -8.91 -25.82 9.26
CA THR A 130 -8.87 -27.17 9.80
C THR A 130 -10.28 -27.55 10.21
N GLY A 131 -10.92 -28.41 9.41
CA GLY A 131 -12.13 -29.16 9.78
C GLY A 131 -13.44 -28.61 9.24
#